data_AF-A0A9D8KA48-F1
#
_entry.id   AF-A0A9D8KA48-F1
#
_cell.length_a   1.000
_cell.length_b   1.000
_cell.length_c   1.000
_cell.angle_alpha   90.00
_cell.angle_beta   90.00
_cell.angle_gamma   90.00
#
_symmetry.space_group_name_H-M   'P 1'
#
loop_
_entity.id
_entity.type
_entity.pdbx_description
1 polymer ?
#
loop_
_entity_poly.entity_id
_entity_poly.type
_entity_poly.pdbx_seq_one_letter_code
_entity_poly.pdbx_strand_id
1 'polypeptide(L)'
;MKTSEFDQRFDDGDSILDNLDLSQARRQRLELKRVNVDFPLWMVEQLDREASRMGVTRQSIIKMWLAERLDGQPHPADSTLLQAGEA
;
A
#
# COMPACT_ATOMS: atom_id res chain seq x y z
N MET A 1 -21.49 -19.99 -8.29
CA MET A 1 -22.05 -19.91 -6.92
C MET A 1 -22.90 -18.66 -6.83
N LYS A 2 -24.06 -18.71 -6.17
CA LYS A 2 -24.84 -17.48 -5.88
C LYS A 2 -24.18 -16.73 -4.73
N THR A 3 -24.21 -15.39 -4.75
CA THR A 3 -23.60 -14.53 -3.72
C THR A 3 -24.04 -14.91 -2.31
N SER A 4 -25.32 -15.23 -2.10
CA SER A 4 -25.85 -15.63 -0.79
C SER A 4 -25.24 -16.91 -0.23
N GLU A 5 -24.87 -17.87 -1.10
CA GLU A 5 -24.23 -19.12 -0.66
C GLU A 5 -22.74 -18.90 -0.35
N PHE A 6 -22.12 -17.92 -1.01
CA PHE A 6 -20.72 -17.54 -0.79
C PHE A 6 -20.57 -16.89 0.59
N ASP A 7 -21.44 -15.91 0.89
CA ASP A 7 -21.42 -15.19 2.17
C ASP A 7 -21.66 -16.15 3.34
N GLN A 8 -22.64 -17.05 3.21
CA GLN A 8 -22.92 -18.02 4.27
C GLN A 8 -21.73 -18.94 4.55
N ARG A 9 -21.08 -19.48 3.51
CA ARG A 9 -19.89 -20.33 3.69
C ARG A 9 -18.70 -19.56 4.27
N PHE A 10 -18.55 -18.29 3.91
CA PHE A 10 -17.54 -17.43 4.50
C PHE A 10 -17.78 -17.19 6.00
N ASP A 11 -19.02 -16.87 6.38
CA ASP A 11 -19.41 -16.63 7.79
C ASP A 11 -19.34 -17.91 8.64
N ASP A 12 -19.62 -19.07 8.05
CA ASP A 12 -19.50 -20.38 8.69
C ASP A 12 -18.03 -20.84 8.85
N GLY A 13 -17.07 -20.07 8.32
CA GLY A 13 -15.63 -20.36 8.41
C GLY A 13 -15.14 -21.43 7.43
N ASP A 14 -15.95 -21.78 6.43
CA ASP A 14 -15.56 -22.71 5.38
C ASP A 14 -14.52 -22.10 4.42
N SER A 15 -13.68 -22.96 3.85
CA SER A 15 -12.77 -22.54 2.77
C SER A 15 -13.54 -22.25 1.49
N ILE A 16 -13.59 -20.98 1.12
CA ILE A 16 -14.14 -20.47 -0.15
C ILE A 16 -13.06 -20.28 -1.23
N LEU A 17 -11.79 -20.57 -0.91
CA LEU A 17 -10.65 -20.31 -1.79
C LEU A 17 -10.73 -21.07 -3.12
N ASP A 18 -11.27 -22.28 -3.11
CA ASP A 18 -11.45 -23.12 -4.31
C ASP A 18 -12.50 -22.57 -5.28
N ASN A 19 -13.31 -21.61 -4.82
CA ASN A 19 -14.33 -20.94 -5.62
C ASN A 19 -13.86 -19.57 -6.17
N LEU A 20 -12.65 -19.13 -5.84
CA LEU A 20 -12.06 -17.88 -6.30
C LEU A 20 -11.10 -18.10 -7.47
N ASP A 21 -11.26 -17.34 -8.55
CA ASP A 21 -10.24 -17.25 -9.60
C ASP A 21 -9.11 -16.33 -9.14
N LEU A 22 -8.05 -16.94 -8.62
CA LEU A 22 -6.86 -16.23 -8.13
C LEU A 22 -5.85 -15.92 -9.24
N SER A 23 -6.15 -16.21 -10.50
CA SER A 23 -5.21 -15.97 -11.62
C SER A 23 -4.80 -14.50 -11.77
N GLN A 24 -5.66 -13.56 -11.32
CA GLN A 24 -5.40 -12.13 -11.30
C GLN A 24 -5.17 -11.57 -9.88
N ALA A 25 -5.07 -12.43 -8.85
CA ALA A 25 -4.85 -11.98 -7.49
C ALA A 25 -3.46 -11.34 -7.38
N ARG A 26 -3.41 -10.02 -7.21
CA ARG A 26 -2.17 -9.26 -7.03
C ARG A 26 -2.16 -8.57 -5.67
N ARG A 27 -1.04 -8.70 -4.97
CA ARG A 27 -0.76 -7.85 -3.81
C ARG A 27 -0.32 -6.48 -4.30
N GLN A 28 -1.28 -5.63 -4.66
CA GLN A 28 -1.03 -4.29 -5.20
C GLN A 28 -0.09 -3.45 -4.31
N ARG A 29 -0.12 -3.66 -2.99
CA ARG A 29 0.75 -2.98 -2.01
C ARG A 29 2.22 -3.46 -2.02
N LEU A 30 2.57 -4.48 -2.80
CA LEU A 30 3.95 -5.00 -2.91
C LEU A 30 4.62 -4.68 -4.24
N GLU A 31 3.91 -4.05 -5.19
CA GLU A 31 4.51 -3.65 -6.47
C GLU A 31 5.43 -2.44 -6.26
N LEU A 32 6.74 -2.65 -6.46
CA LEU A 32 7.75 -1.60 -6.35
C LEU A 32 7.93 -0.91 -7.71
N LYS A 33 7.65 0.39 -7.78
CA LYS A 33 7.93 1.23 -8.95
C LYS A 33 9.10 2.17 -8.66
N ARG A 34 10.13 2.16 -9.51
CA ARG A 34 11.25 3.12 -9.42
C ARG A 34 10.80 4.49 -9.93
N VAL A 35 11.10 5.53 -9.16
CA VAL A 35 10.84 6.93 -9.51
C VAL A 35 12.16 7.69 -9.36
N ASN A 36 12.48 8.54 -10.33
CA ASN A 36 13.64 9.43 -10.29
C ASN A 36 13.17 10.83 -9.94
N VAL A 37 13.88 11.50 -9.03
CA VAL A 37 13.59 12.87 -8.58
C VAL A 37 14.90 13.61 -8.43
N ASP A 38 14.96 14.81 -9.02
CA ASP A 38 16.10 15.71 -8.84
C ASP A 38 15.86 16.63 -7.65
N PHE A 39 16.91 16.82 -6.85
CA PHE A 39 16.88 17.68 -5.66
C PHE A 39 17.98 18.75 -5.74
N PRO A 40 17.69 19.99 -5.28
CA PRO A 40 18.75 20.97 -5.07
C PRO A 40 19.81 20.45 -4.08
N LEU A 41 21.07 20.87 -4.27
CA LEU A 41 22.18 20.41 -3.44
C LEU A 41 21.94 20.62 -1.94
N TRP A 42 21.45 21.81 -1.55
CA TRP A 42 21.15 22.12 -0.14
C TRP A 42 20.16 21.15 0.50
N MET A 43 19.23 20.59 -0.29
CA MET A 43 18.24 19.66 0.22
C MET A 43 18.86 18.28 0.44
N VAL A 44 19.74 17.84 -0.47
CA VAL A 44 20.48 16.58 -0.33
C VAL A 44 21.36 16.61 0.92
N GLU A 45 22.09 17.71 1.14
CA GLU A 45 22.94 17.88 2.32
C GLU A 45 22.15 17.82 3.63
N GLN A 46 20.95 18.41 3.66
CA GLN A 46 20.07 18.35 4.83
C GLN A 46 19.52 16.94 5.05
N LEU A 47 19.12 16.24 3.99
CA LEU A 47 18.69 14.84 4.07
C LEU A 47 19.80 13.93 4.58
N ASP A 48 21.04 14.13 4.15
CA ASP A 48 22.20 13.33 4.57
C ASP A 48 22.55 13.53 6.04
N ARG A 49 22.53 14.77 6.50
CA ARG A 49 22.76 15.10 7.91
C ARG A 49 21.76 14.39 8.80
N GLU A 50 20.49 14.42 8.40
CA GLU A 50 19.41 13.85 9.19
C GLU A 50 19.36 12.31 9.12
N ALA A 51 19.64 11.74 7.96
CA ALA A 51 19.83 10.30 7.80
C ALA A 51 20.97 9.79 8.70
N SER A 52 22.10 10.51 8.72
CA SER A 52 23.24 10.19 9.58
C SER A 52 22.90 10.31 11.06
N ARG A 53 22.16 11.36 11.46
CA ARG A 53 21.70 11.56 12.84
C ARG A 53 20.83 10.41 13.33
N MET A 54 19.99 9.85 12.46
CA MET A 54 19.11 8.72 12.78
C MET A 54 19.74 7.34 12.52
N GLY A 55 20.97 7.28 11.97
CA GLY A 55 21.63 6.03 11.65
C GLY A 55 20.95 5.23 10.53
N VAL A 56 20.28 5.92 9.60
CA VAL A 56 19.54 5.32 8.49
C VAL A 56 20.07 5.80 7.14
N THR A 57 19.65 5.16 6.05
CA THR A 57 20.01 5.61 4.70
C THR A 57 19.18 6.82 4.28
N ARG A 58 19.70 7.61 3.34
CA ARG A 58 18.95 8.70 2.68
C ARG A 58 17.60 8.21 2.09
N GLN A 59 17.59 7.02 1.51
CA GLN A 59 16.36 6.43 0.96
C GLN A 59 15.34 6.11 2.06
N SER A 60 15.79 5.62 3.21
CA SER A 60 14.92 5.33 4.36
C SER A 60 14.24 6.58 4.90
N ILE A 61 14.99 7.69 5.04
CA ILE A 61 14.40 8.94 5.55
C ILE A 61 13.42 9.56 4.55
N ILE A 62 13.75 9.56 3.25
CA ILE A 62 12.84 10.01 2.19
C ILE A 62 11.54 9.21 2.25
N LYS A 63 11.63 7.89 2.36
CA LYS A 63 10.46 7.01 2.43
C LYS A 63 9.61 7.29 3.67
N MET A 64 10.23 7.44 4.84
CA MET A 64 9.53 7.69 6.10
C MET A 64 8.77 9.02 6.08
N TRP A 65 9.43 10.10 5.69
CA TRP A 65 8.79 11.41 5.62
C TRP A 65 7.70 11.47 4.56
N LEU A 66 7.88 10.80 3.42
CA LEU A 66 6.82 10.71 2.42
C LEU A 66 5.62 9.92 2.94
N ALA A 67 5.85 8.81 3.65
CA ALA A 67 4.78 8.03 4.28
C ALA A 67 4.00 8.86 5.29
N GLU A 68 4.68 9.59 6.19
CA GLU A 68 4.02 10.48 7.18
C GLU A 68 3.10 11.51 6.52
N ARG A 69 3.48 12.03 5.35
CA ARG A 69 2.64 12.99 4.60
C ARG A 69 1.47 12.33 3.86
N LEU A 70 1.58 11.05 3.53
CA LEU A 70 0.56 10.28 2.82
C LEU A 70 -0.40 9.53 3.76
N ASP A 71 -0.01 9.25 5.00
CA ASP A 71 -0.83 8.51 5.99
C ASP A 71 -2.16 9.21 6.31
N GLY A 72 -2.26 10.53 6.11
CA GLY A 72 -3.50 11.29 6.25
C GLY A 72 -4.39 11.30 5.00
N GLN A 73 -3.98 10.66 3.91
CA GLN A 73 -4.77 10.54 2.69
C GLN A 73 -5.41 9.15 2.62
N PRO A 74 -6.68 9.03 2.16
CA PRO A 74 -7.25 7.73 1.88
C PRO A 74 -6.31 7.00 0.93
N HIS A 75 -5.77 5.86 1.37
CA HIS A 75 -4.99 5.05 0.44
C HIS A 75 -5.95 4.63 -0.68
N PRO A 76 -5.60 4.77 -1.97
CA PRO A 76 -6.53 4.49 -3.07
C PRO A 76 -7.09 3.05 -3.04
N ALA A 77 -6.30 2.12 -2.49
CA ALA A 77 -6.76 0.75 -2.20
C ALA A 77 -7.88 0.66 -1.13
N ASP A 78 -7.95 1.60 -0.19
CA ASP A 78 -8.99 1.67 0.85
C ASP A 78 -10.26 2.37 0.31
N SER A 79 -10.12 3.36 -0.59
CA SER A 79 -11.26 4.01 -1.25
C SER A 79 -12.01 3.09 -2.23
N THR A 80 -11.34 2.10 -2.82
CA THR A 80 -11.98 1.16 -3.75
C THR A 80 -12.92 0.18 -3.03
N LEU A 81 -12.65 -0.12 -1.76
CA LEU A 81 -13.53 -0.97 -0.94
C LEU A 81 -14.83 -0.26 -0.53
N LEU A 82 -14.81 1.07 -0.42
CA LEU A 82 -16.00 1.86 -0.09
C LEU A 82 -16.99 1.96 -1.26
N GLN A 83 -16.52 1.94 -2.51
CA GLN A 83 -17.40 2.00 -3.68
C GLN A 83 -17.96 0.63 -4.10
N ALA A 84 -17.34 -0.47 -3.67
CA ALA A 84 -17.80 -1.82 -3.98
C ALA A 84 -18.96 -2.32 -3.09
N GLY A 85 -19.31 -1.57 -2.03
CA GLY A 85 -20.40 -1.91 -1.11
C GLY A 85 -21.75 -1.23 -1.39
N GLU A 86 -21.87 -0.44 -2.46
CA GLU A 86 -23.07 0.34 -2.79
C GLU A 86 -23.77 -0.10 -4.10
N ALA A 87 -23.46 -1.27 -4.66
CA ALA A 87 -24.07 -1.79 -5.89
C ALA A 87 -24.75 -3.16 -5.70
#